data_AF-A0A2U1IP12-F1
#
_entry.id   AF-A0A2U1IP12-F1
#
_cell.length_a   1.000
_cell.length_b   1.000
_cell.length_c   1.000
_cell.angle_alpha   90.00
_cell.angle_beta   90.00
_cell.angle_gamma   90.00
#
_symmetry.space_group_name_H-M   'P 1'
#
loop_
_entity.id
_entity.type
_entity.pdbx_description
1 polymer ?
#
loop_
_entity_poly.entity_id
_entity_poly.type
_entity_poly.pdbx_seq_one_letter_code
_entity_poly.pdbx_strand_id
1 'polypeptide(L)'
;MFDPYISILESLLKAWKRDDKHVRAALRLAVALTAVGIPIAVLGESGGLDKVIAQRVAATLLVLTGLIGCGVVAYQTLIDREAREQIIETVERRVREHPEKPQLAWDLARVKLESYLDRNLSQVQSIYWLTLVVMLCGFAFVSYGLFQASQNPEKLPVSIVAAASGVLISFIGGSFLLIYRSILAQSKEYVTVLERINAVGMAVQVIATIPEASAELKSQTKAELSKQLLKLYAHSATPGSDK
;
A
#
# COMPACT_ATOMS: atom_id res chain seq x y z
N MET A 1 -10.75 -12.42 1.54
CA MET A 1 -10.10 -12.47 2.87
C MET A 1 -8.67 -13.06 2.82
N PHE A 2 -8.20 -13.62 1.68
CA PHE A 2 -6.84 -14.18 1.51
C PHE A 2 -5.90 -13.40 0.55
N ASP A 3 -6.37 -12.30 -0.08
CA ASP A 3 -5.54 -11.41 -0.93
C ASP A 3 -4.21 -10.91 -0.35
N PRO A 4 -4.06 -10.67 0.97
CA PRO A 4 -2.82 -10.13 1.49
C PRO A 4 -1.61 -11.07 1.31
N TYR A 5 -1.68 -12.33 1.74
CA TYR A 5 -0.56 -13.28 1.57
C TYR A 5 -0.22 -13.49 0.10
N ILE A 6 -1.25 -13.46 -0.75
CA ILE A 6 -1.10 -13.46 -2.20
C ILE A 6 -0.30 -12.24 -2.64
N SER A 7 -0.50 -11.04 -2.09
CA SER A 7 0.26 -9.83 -2.47
C SER A 7 1.77 -9.91 -2.18
N ILE A 8 2.23 -10.44 -1.04
CA ILE A 8 3.68 -10.57 -0.78
C ILE A 8 4.25 -11.69 -1.64
N LEU A 9 3.57 -12.83 -1.69
CA LEU A 9 3.99 -13.95 -2.53
C LEU A 9 4.02 -13.51 -3.99
N GLU A 10 2.99 -12.84 -4.51
CA GLU A 10 2.92 -12.26 -5.86
C GLU A 10 4.00 -11.22 -6.07
N SER A 11 4.29 -10.36 -5.09
CA SER A 11 5.38 -9.39 -5.21
C SER A 11 6.71 -10.11 -5.41
N LEU A 12 6.99 -11.13 -4.59
CA LEU A 12 8.18 -11.99 -4.70
C LEU A 12 8.17 -12.85 -5.97
N LEU A 13 7.00 -13.30 -6.44
CA LEU A 13 6.84 -14.12 -7.65
C LEU A 13 7.00 -13.26 -8.91
N LYS A 14 6.47 -12.04 -8.87
CA LYS A 14 6.68 -10.98 -9.87
C LYS A 14 8.14 -10.53 -9.85
N ALA A 15 8.76 -10.44 -8.68
CA ALA A 15 10.20 -10.18 -8.51
C ALA A 15 11.04 -11.25 -9.20
N TRP A 16 10.66 -12.52 -8.99
CA TRP A 16 11.33 -13.67 -9.58
C TRP A 16 11.17 -13.72 -11.10
N LYS A 17 9.98 -13.37 -11.62
CA LYS A 17 9.69 -13.30 -13.06
C LYS A 17 10.35 -12.11 -13.74
N ARG A 18 10.61 -11.01 -13.04
CA ARG A 18 11.35 -9.86 -13.56
C ARG A 18 12.81 -10.28 -13.71
N ASP A 19 13.38 -10.12 -14.91
CA ASP A 19 14.69 -10.67 -15.28
C ASP A 19 15.89 -9.96 -14.59
N ASP A 20 15.70 -9.40 -13.39
CA ASP A 20 16.75 -8.76 -12.61
C ASP A 20 17.62 -9.84 -11.93
N LYS A 21 18.93 -9.76 -12.17
CA LYS A 21 19.91 -10.72 -11.65
C LYS A 21 20.09 -10.57 -10.13
N HIS A 22 20.03 -9.35 -9.61
CA HIS A 22 20.25 -9.07 -8.19
C HIS A 22 19.07 -9.53 -7.33
N VAL A 23 17.86 -9.26 -7.79
CA VAL A 23 16.62 -9.69 -7.11
C VAL A 23 16.54 -11.22 -7.04
N ARG A 24 16.85 -11.92 -8.15
CA ARG A 24 16.87 -13.39 -8.15
C ARG A 24 17.96 -13.97 -7.26
N ALA A 25 19.14 -13.36 -7.21
CA ALA A 25 20.20 -13.79 -6.30
C ALA A 25 19.78 -13.64 -4.83
N ALA A 26 19.18 -12.50 -4.45
CA ALA A 26 18.67 -12.26 -3.11
C ALA A 26 17.56 -13.26 -2.71
N LEU A 27 16.62 -13.54 -3.62
CA LEU A 27 15.56 -14.54 -3.39
C LEU A 27 16.11 -15.95 -3.23
N ARG A 28 17.08 -16.36 -4.06
CA ARG A 28 17.75 -17.66 -3.93
C ARG A 28 18.46 -17.78 -2.59
N LEU A 29 19.12 -16.71 -2.15
CA LEU A 29 19.78 -16.66 -0.85
C LEU A 29 18.77 -16.82 0.30
N ALA A 30 17.66 -16.08 0.26
CA ALA A 30 16.60 -16.18 1.26
C ALA A 30 15.98 -17.60 1.34
N VAL A 31 15.74 -18.22 0.18
CA VAL A 31 15.25 -19.61 0.10
C VAL A 31 16.29 -20.58 0.67
N ALA A 32 17.57 -20.42 0.32
CA ALA A 32 18.65 -21.27 0.84
C ALA A 32 18.80 -21.14 2.36
N LEU A 33 18.78 -19.92 2.90
CA LEU A 33 18.85 -19.67 4.35
C LEU A 33 17.68 -20.33 5.09
N THR A 34 16.47 -20.25 4.52
CA THR A 34 15.28 -20.89 5.09
C THR A 34 15.37 -22.41 5.02
N ALA A 35 15.82 -22.95 3.88
CA ALA A 35 16.01 -24.38 3.67
C ALA A 35 17.09 -24.98 4.59
N VAL A 36 18.07 -24.19 5.05
CA VAL A 36 19.08 -24.60 6.03
C VAL A 36 18.58 -24.40 7.47
N GLY A 37 17.86 -23.31 7.75
CA GLY A 37 17.35 -23.00 9.08
C GLY A 37 16.33 -24.02 9.61
N ILE A 38 15.44 -24.53 8.74
CA ILE A 38 14.41 -25.51 9.13
C ILE A 38 15.05 -26.84 9.61
N PRO A 39 15.95 -27.51 8.85
CA PRO A 39 16.66 -28.69 9.31
C PRO A 39 17.45 -28.48 10.61
N ILE A 40 18.10 -27.33 10.78
CA ILE A 40 18.85 -27.03 12.02
C ILE A 40 17.89 -26.99 13.22
N ALA A 41 16.72 -26.36 13.07
CA ALA A 41 15.71 -26.33 14.13
C ALA A 41 15.21 -27.74 14.47
N VAL A 42 14.90 -28.56 13.46
CA VAL A 42 14.42 -29.94 13.63
C VAL A 42 15.50 -30.83 14.27
N LEU A 43 16.75 -30.72 13.82
CA LEU A 43 17.88 -31.48 14.38
C LEU A 43 18.13 -31.13 15.86
N GLY A 44 17.93 -29.87 16.23
CA GLY A 44 17.98 -29.43 17.63
C GLY A 44 16.91 -30.06 18.53
N GLU A 45 15.74 -30.42 17.99
CA GLU A 45 14.72 -31.15 18.74
C GLU A 45 14.99 -32.66 18.82
N SER A 46 15.60 -33.24 17.79
CA SER A 46 15.94 -34.67 17.74
C SER A 46 17.12 -35.08 18.63
N GLY A 47 17.79 -34.13 19.29
CA GLY A 47 18.94 -34.38 20.17
C GLY A 47 20.29 -34.51 19.47
N GLY A 48 20.35 -34.31 18.15
CA GLY A 48 21.61 -34.35 17.37
C GLY A 48 22.50 -33.11 17.55
N LEU A 49 21.95 -32.01 18.05
CA LEU A 49 22.65 -30.75 18.34
C LEU A 49 22.20 -30.21 19.69
N ASP A 50 23.05 -29.37 20.31
CA ASP A 50 22.64 -28.60 21.48
C ASP A 50 21.41 -27.74 21.13
N LYS A 51 20.31 -28.01 21.83
CA LYS A 51 19.00 -27.39 21.57
C LYS A 51 19.07 -25.86 21.62
N VAL A 52 19.87 -25.29 22.53
CA VAL A 52 19.99 -23.84 22.70
C VAL A 52 20.74 -23.24 21.52
N ILE A 53 21.82 -23.89 21.08
CA ILE A 53 22.61 -23.42 19.92
C ILE A 53 21.76 -23.54 18.64
N ALA A 54 21.11 -24.68 18.41
CA ALA A 54 20.27 -24.91 17.24
C ALA A 54 19.13 -23.89 17.13
N GLN A 55 18.43 -23.61 18.23
CA GLN A 55 17.35 -22.61 18.25
C GLN A 55 17.86 -21.20 17.97
N ARG A 56 19.01 -20.80 18.53
CA ARG A 56 19.59 -19.47 18.27
C ARG A 56 19.99 -19.32 16.81
N VAL A 57 20.67 -20.32 16.23
CA VAL A 57 21.08 -20.29 14.83
C VAL A 57 19.86 -20.23 13.92
N ALA A 58 18.86 -21.09 14.12
CA ALA A 58 17.62 -21.07 13.35
C ALA A 58 16.90 -19.71 13.43
N ALA A 59 16.81 -19.12 14.63
CA ALA A 59 16.21 -17.81 14.83
C ALA A 59 16.97 -16.71 14.07
N THR A 60 18.30 -16.70 14.12
CA THR A 60 19.12 -15.70 13.39
C THR A 60 18.97 -15.83 11.87
N LEU A 61 18.91 -17.05 11.35
CA LEU A 61 18.68 -17.30 9.92
C LEU A 61 17.30 -16.81 9.48
N LEU A 62 16.27 -17.04 10.30
CA LEU A 62 14.91 -16.60 10.02
C LEU A 62 14.81 -15.06 9.99
N VAL A 63 15.46 -14.37 10.93
CA VAL A 63 15.56 -12.91 10.94
C VAL A 63 16.27 -12.40 9.68
N LEU A 64 17.40 -13.02 9.30
CA LEU A 64 18.13 -12.66 8.07
C LEU A 64 17.28 -12.85 6.82
N THR A 65 16.56 -13.96 6.70
CA THR A 65 15.61 -14.20 5.61
C THR A 65 14.55 -13.09 5.56
N GLY A 66 13.98 -12.72 6.72
CA GLY A 66 13.00 -11.64 6.82
C GLY A 66 13.55 -10.29 6.33
N LEU A 67 14.78 -9.94 6.75
CA LEU A 67 15.46 -8.72 6.32
C LEU A 67 15.72 -8.70 4.81
N ILE A 68 16.16 -9.82 4.23
CA ILE A 68 16.37 -9.94 2.79
C ILE A 68 15.03 -9.79 2.04
N GLY A 69 13.96 -10.44 2.53
CA GLY A 69 12.62 -10.32 1.96
C GLY A 69 12.13 -8.86 1.98
N CYS A 70 12.27 -8.16 3.11
CA CYS A 70 11.95 -6.75 3.22
C CYS A 70 12.79 -5.89 2.26
N GLY A 71 14.09 -6.15 2.15
CA GLY A 71 14.97 -5.45 1.22
C GLY A 71 14.56 -5.62 -0.24
N VAL A 72 14.17 -6.83 -0.65
CA VAL A 72 13.67 -7.12 -2.00
C VAL A 72 12.39 -6.34 -2.28
N VAL A 73 11.41 -6.36 -1.37
CA VAL A 73 10.15 -5.63 -1.52
C VAL A 73 10.38 -4.12 -1.59
N ALA A 74 11.28 -3.58 -0.76
CA ALA A 74 11.64 -2.17 -0.79
C ALA A 74 12.29 -1.79 -2.12
N TYR A 75 13.23 -2.61 -2.61
CA TYR A 75 13.90 -2.39 -3.89
C TYR A 75 12.93 -2.42 -5.08
N GLN A 76 12.01 -3.38 -5.12
CA GLN A 76 10.97 -3.42 -6.15
C GLN A 76 10.08 -2.18 -6.14
N THR A 77 9.73 -1.72 -4.93
CA THR A 77 8.90 -0.52 -4.76
C THR A 77 9.62 0.71 -5.32
N LEU A 78 10.95 0.79 -5.20
CA LEU A 78 11.74 1.85 -5.82
C LEU A 78 11.72 1.76 -7.35
N ILE A 79 11.93 0.58 -7.92
CA ILE A 79 11.87 0.39 -9.38
C ILE A 79 10.49 0.76 -9.93
N ASP A 80 9.42 0.33 -9.26
CA ASP A 80 8.05 0.64 -9.71
C ASP A 80 7.74 2.14 -9.62
N ARG A 81 8.39 2.87 -8.70
CA ARG A 81 8.31 4.34 -8.65
C ARG A 81 9.02 4.97 -9.85
N GLU A 82 10.23 4.53 -10.17
CA GLU A 82 10.97 5.04 -11.33
C GLU A 82 10.19 4.81 -12.64
N ALA A 83 9.61 3.62 -12.83
CA ALA A 83 8.80 3.32 -14.00
C ALA A 83 7.57 4.23 -14.13
N ARG A 84 6.90 4.52 -13.00
CA ARG A 84 5.75 5.45 -12.97
C ARG A 84 6.18 6.90 -13.26
N GLU A 85 7.33 7.33 -12.73
CA GLU A 85 7.88 8.66 -12.99
C GLU A 85 8.23 8.85 -14.47
N GLN A 86 8.83 7.84 -15.11
CA GLN A 86 9.08 7.87 -16.55
C GLN A 86 7.80 8.03 -17.38
N ILE A 87 6.71 7.34 -16.99
CA ILE A 87 5.41 7.51 -17.66
C ILE A 87 4.94 8.96 -17.54
N ILE A 88 5.00 9.53 -16.33
CA ILE A 88 4.60 10.93 -16.10
C ILE A 88 5.49 11.89 -16.91
N GLU A 89 6.80 11.67 -16.95
CA GLU A 89 7.75 12.48 -17.71
C GLU A 89 7.48 12.42 -19.22
N THR A 90 7.21 11.23 -19.78
CA THR A 90 6.87 11.10 -21.20
C THR A 90 5.55 11.77 -21.57
N VAL A 91 4.55 11.77 -20.68
CA VAL A 91 3.30 12.49 -20.90
C VAL A 91 3.55 13.99 -20.77
N GLU A 92 4.32 14.43 -19.77
CA GLU A 92 4.67 15.84 -19.57
C GLU A 92 5.46 16.42 -20.75
N ARG A 93 6.42 15.66 -21.29
CA ARG A 93 7.15 16.03 -22.49
C ARG A 93 6.23 16.20 -23.70
N ARG A 94 5.27 15.28 -23.91
CA ARG A 94 4.25 15.40 -24.96
C ARG A 94 3.41 16.66 -24.82
N VAL A 95 3.05 17.07 -23.59
CA VAL A 95 2.33 18.32 -23.34
C VAL A 95 3.20 19.53 -23.69
N ARG A 96 4.50 19.52 -23.34
CA ARG A 96 5.44 20.60 -23.67
C ARG A 96 5.69 20.76 -25.16
N GLU A 97 5.73 19.63 -25.89
CA GLU A 97 5.91 19.61 -27.35
C GLU A 97 4.65 20.06 -28.11
N HIS A 98 3.47 19.90 -27.50
CA HIS A 98 2.17 20.26 -28.10
C HIS A 98 1.25 21.02 -27.12
N PRO A 99 1.64 22.23 -26.67
CA PRO A 99 0.86 23.02 -25.71
C PRO A 99 -0.51 23.44 -26.26
N GLU A 100 -0.67 23.44 -27.58
CA GLU A 100 -1.89 23.79 -28.29
C GLU A 100 -2.99 22.72 -28.20
N LYS A 101 -2.69 21.52 -27.66
CA LYS A 101 -3.64 20.41 -27.55
C LYS A 101 -4.13 20.25 -26.09
N PRO A 102 -5.34 20.76 -25.75
CA PRO A 102 -5.89 20.68 -24.39
C PRO A 102 -6.05 19.24 -23.89
N GLN A 103 -6.23 18.27 -24.79
CA GLN A 103 -6.35 16.85 -24.47
C GLN A 103 -5.09 16.34 -23.75
N LEU A 104 -3.90 16.77 -24.17
CA LEU A 104 -2.63 16.32 -23.57
C LEU A 104 -2.45 16.85 -22.15
N ALA A 105 -2.86 18.10 -21.90
CA ALA A 105 -2.85 18.68 -20.55
C ALA A 105 -3.83 17.95 -19.62
N TRP A 106 -5.00 17.55 -20.14
CA TRP A 106 -5.98 16.75 -19.41
C TRP A 106 -5.46 15.34 -19.11
N ASP A 107 -4.84 14.67 -20.09
CA ASP A 107 -4.22 13.35 -19.91
C ASP A 107 -3.12 13.39 -18.83
N LEU A 108 -2.28 14.42 -18.85
CA LEU A 108 -1.25 14.63 -17.82
C LEU A 108 -1.87 14.79 -16.43
N ALA A 109 -2.92 15.60 -16.30
CA ALA A 109 -3.61 15.81 -15.03
C ALA A 109 -4.24 14.51 -14.51
N ARG A 110 -4.86 13.73 -15.40
CA ARG A 110 -5.44 12.42 -15.10
C ARG A 110 -4.38 11.43 -14.61
N VAL A 111 -3.28 11.26 -15.36
CA VAL A 111 -2.20 10.33 -15.00
C VAL A 111 -1.56 10.72 -13.66
N LYS A 112 -1.33 12.01 -13.41
CA LYS A 112 -0.83 12.48 -12.12
C LYS A 112 -1.83 12.14 -11.01
N LEU A 113 -3.13 12.40 -11.19
CA LEU A 113 -4.16 12.09 -10.20
C LEU A 113 -4.29 10.58 -9.92
N GLU A 114 -4.34 9.74 -10.96
CA GLU A 114 -4.36 8.28 -10.83
C GLU A 114 -3.14 7.79 -10.04
N SER A 115 -1.95 8.31 -10.33
CA SER A 115 -0.74 8.01 -9.56
C SER A 115 -0.85 8.41 -8.08
N TYR A 116 -1.41 9.58 -7.76
CA TYR A 116 -1.65 9.99 -6.38
C TYR A 116 -2.65 9.09 -5.66
N LEU A 117 -3.74 8.73 -6.33
CA LEU A 117 -4.77 7.84 -5.80
C LEU A 117 -4.22 6.44 -5.55
N ASP A 118 -3.48 5.88 -6.50
CA ASP A 118 -2.78 4.60 -6.35
C ASP A 118 -1.81 4.61 -5.16
N ARG A 119 -1.03 5.68 -5.01
CA ARG A 119 -0.11 5.84 -3.87
C ARG A 119 -0.88 5.85 -2.56
N ASN A 120 -1.98 6.58 -2.49
CA ASN A 120 -2.82 6.64 -1.29
C ASN A 120 -3.42 5.26 -0.96
N LEU A 121 -3.99 4.56 -1.95
CA LEU A 121 -4.53 3.20 -1.76
C LEU A 121 -3.44 2.22 -1.31
N SER A 122 -2.25 2.25 -1.92
CA SER A 122 -1.14 1.40 -1.50
C SER A 122 -0.68 1.71 -0.07
N GLN A 123 -0.77 2.98 0.35
CA GLN A 123 -0.46 3.41 1.71
C GLN A 123 -1.49 2.89 2.71
N VAL A 124 -2.80 2.95 2.38
CA VAL A 124 -3.87 2.32 3.19
C VAL A 124 -3.55 0.85 3.40
N GLN A 125 -3.28 0.14 2.30
CA GLN A 125 -3.02 -1.29 2.32
C GLN A 125 -1.79 -1.64 3.16
N SER A 126 -0.73 -0.83 3.05
CA SER A 126 0.50 -0.98 3.84
C SER A 126 0.26 -0.77 5.33
N ILE A 127 -0.53 0.24 5.71
CA ILE A 127 -0.88 0.52 7.11
C ILE A 127 -1.74 -0.60 7.69
N TYR A 128 -2.73 -1.07 6.93
CA TYR A 128 -3.55 -2.23 7.32
C TYR A 128 -2.67 -3.45 7.62
N TRP A 129 -1.71 -3.71 6.75
CA TRP A 129 -0.78 -4.83 6.91
C TRP A 129 0.15 -4.69 8.11
N LEU A 130 0.76 -3.52 8.27
CA LEU A 130 1.59 -3.23 9.44
C LEU A 130 0.79 -3.44 10.72
N THR A 131 -0.46 -2.97 10.75
CA THR A 131 -1.39 -3.17 11.87
C THR A 131 -1.61 -4.65 12.16
N LEU A 132 -1.86 -5.45 11.12
CA LEU A 132 -2.07 -6.90 11.24
C LEU A 132 -0.84 -7.61 11.80
N VAL A 133 0.36 -7.28 11.31
CA VAL A 133 1.63 -7.83 11.82
C VAL A 133 1.85 -7.43 13.27
N VAL A 134 1.66 -6.15 13.61
CA VAL A 134 1.80 -5.65 14.99
C VAL A 134 0.80 -6.34 15.92
N MET A 135 -0.44 -6.56 15.49
CA MET A 135 -1.44 -7.31 16.26
C MET A 135 -1.04 -8.78 16.46
N LEU A 136 -0.53 -9.45 15.43
CA LEU A 136 -0.04 -10.83 15.53
C LEU A 136 1.16 -10.93 16.48
N CYS A 137 2.14 -10.03 16.36
CA CYS A 137 3.29 -9.98 17.26
C CYS A 137 2.84 -9.67 18.69
N GLY A 138 1.94 -8.70 18.87
CA GLY A 138 1.35 -8.38 20.18
C GLY A 138 0.66 -9.59 20.78
N PHE A 139 -0.17 -10.28 20.02
CA PHE A 139 -0.85 -11.51 20.45
C PHE A 139 0.16 -12.59 20.85
N ALA A 140 1.20 -12.83 20.04
CA ALA A 140 2.25 -13.81 20.35
C ALA A 140 3.01 -13.45 21.65
N PHE A 141 3.33 -12.18 21.87
CA PHE A 141 3.94 -11.71 23.12
C PHE A 141 3.04 -11.95 24.32
N VAL A 142 1.75 -11.66 24.20
CA VAL A 142 0.78 -11.92 25.28
C VAL A 142 0.64 -13.41 25.55
N SER A 143 0.51 -14.25 24.52
CA SER A 143 0.44 -15.70 24.66
C SER A 143 1.70 -16.26 25.34
N TYR A 144 2.89 -15.79 24.94
CA TYR A 144 4.15 -16.18 25.57
C TYR A 144 4.26 -15.72 27.02
N GLY A 145 3.88 -14.47 27.30
CA GLY A 145 3.85 -13.93 28.67
C GLY A 145 2.90 -14.71 29.58
N LEU A 146 1.73 -15.09 29.06
CA LEU A 146 0.74 -15.91 29.76
C LEU A 146 1.27 -17.32 30.05
N PHE A 147 1.92 -17.93 29.05
CA PHE A 147 2.56 -19.23 29.19
C PHE A 147 3.63 -19.21 30.28
N GLN A 148 4.51 -18.20 30.30
CA GLN A 148 5.52 -18.05 31.35
C GLN A 148 4.92 -17.79 32.75
N ALA A 149 3.91 -16.92 32.84
CA ALA A 149 3.22 -16.63 34.09
C ALA A 149 2.53 -17.88 34.67
N SER A 150 2.03 -18.78 33.81
CA SER A 150 1.43 -20.05 34.24
C SER A 150 2.44 -21.05 34.82
N GLN A 151 3.71 -21.02 34.36
CA GLN A 151 4.77 -21.88 34.88
C GLN A 151 5.41 -21.35 36.15
N ASN A 152 5.41 -20.02 36.35
CA ASN A 152 6.03 -19.37 37.50
C ASN A 152 5.07 -18.35 38.16
N PRO A 153 3.97 -18.79 38.80
CA PRO A 153 2.93 -17.90 39.31
C PRO A 153 3.41 -16.92 40.38
N GLU A 154 4.45 -17.28 41.13
CA GLU A 154 4.99 -16.45 42.23
C GLU A 154 5.77 -15.22 41.73
N LYS A 155 6.31 -15.26 40.51
CA LYS A 155 7.14 -14.16 39.97
C LYS A 155 6.35 -13.13 39.18
N LEU A 156 5.26 -13.55 38.53
CA LEU A 156 4.45 -12.70 37.66
C LEU A 156 2.98 -13.13 37.74
N PRO A 157 2.13 -12.40 38.49
CA PRO A 157 0.70 -12.66 38.53
C PRO A 157 0.11 -12.53 37.13
N VAL A 158 -0.60 -13.58 36.69
CA VAL A 158 -1.29 -13.65 35.40
C VAL A 158 -2.22 -12.44 35.19
N SER A 159 -2.84 -11.95 36.26
CA SER A 159 -3.74 -10.79 36.24
C SER A 159 -3.06 -9.50 35.76
N ILE A 160 -1.81 -9.26 36.16
CA ILE A 160 -1.06 -8.05 35.79
C ILE A 160 -0.69 -8.11 34.30
N VAL A 161 -0.21 -9.27 33.84
CA VAL A 161 0.16 -9.49 32.43
C VAL A 161 -1.08 -9.31 31.54
N ALA A 162 -2.21 -9.90 31.92
CA ALA A 162 -3.47 -9.78 31.18
C ALA A 162 -3.98 -8.33 31.14
N ALA A 163 -4.00 -7.63 32.29
CA ALA A 163 -4.50 -6.25 32.37
C ALA A 163 -3.62 -5.27 31.58
N ALA A 164 -2.29 -5.33 31.76
CA ALA A 164 -1.36 -4.46 31.04
C ALA A 164 -1.42 -4.68 29.53
N SER A 165 -1.52 -5.95 29.11
CA SER A 165 -1.64 -6.31 27.69
C SER A 165 -2.97 -5.83 27.09
N GLY A 166 -4.09 -5.96 27.82
CA GLY A 166 -5.40 -5.53 27.36
C GLY A 166 -5.48 -4.02 27.11
N VAL A 167 -4.90 -3.21 28.01
CA VAL A 167 -4.81 -1.75 27.83
C VAL A 167 -3.96 -1.40 26.61
N LEU A 168 -2.80 -2.04 26.46
CA LEU A 168 -1.86 -1.78 25.38
C LEU A 168 -2.47 -2.16 24.01
N ILE A 169 -3.10 -3.34 23.90
CA ILE A 169 -3.79 -3.78 22.68
C ILE A 169 -4.94 -2.83 22.34
N SER A 170 -5.74 -2.42 23.33
CA SER A 170 -6.88 -1.51 23.10
C SER A 170 -6.42 -0.15 22.58
N PHE A 171 -5.31 0.38 23.13
CA PHE A 171 -4.73 1.64 22.68
C PHE A 171 -4.18 1.55 21.24
N ILE A 172 -3.45 0.47 20.93
CA ILE A 172 -2.92 0.23 19.58
C ILE A 172 -4.07 0.07 18.57
N GLY A 173 -5.05 -0.79 18.88
CA GLY A 173 -6.19 -1.05 18.01
C GLY A 173 -7.03 0.20 17.74
N GLY A 174 -7.30 0.99 18.78
CA GLY A 174 -8.03 2.26 18.65
C GLY A 174 -7.28 3.28 17.78
N SER A 175 -5.97 3.42 17.97
CA SER A 175 -5.13 4.34 17.18
C SER A 175 -5.12 3.96 15.70
N PHE A 176 -4.97 2.68 15.39
CA PHE A 176 -5.00 2.21 14.00
C PHE A 176 -6.38 2.37 13.34
N LEU A 177 -7.47 2.16 14.08
CA LEU A 177 -8.83 2.36 13.55
C LEU A 177 -9.07 3.83 13.17
N LEU A 178 -8.56 4.78 13.96
CA LEU A 178 -8.63 6.21 13.63
C LEU A 178 -7.85 6.54 12.35
N ILE A 179 -6.62 6.04 12.22
CA ILE A 179 -5.80 6.23 11.02
C ILE A 179 -6.50 5.62 9.80
N TYR A 180 -6.99 4.38 9.92
CA TYR A 180 -7.70 3.69 8.85
C TYR A 180 -8.92 4.49 8.37
N ARG A 181 -9.75 4.98 9.30
CA ARG A 181 -10.92 5.81 8.98
C ARG A 181 -10.52 7.11 8.27
N SER A 182 -9.44 7.75 8.69
CA SER A 182 -8.93 8.97 8.07
C SER A 182 -8.53 8.75 6.61
N ILE A 183 -7.79 7.66 6.33
CA ILE A 183 -7.33 7.42 4.96
C ILE A 183 -8.47 6.94 4.06
N LEU A 184 -9.43 6.16 4.59
CA LEU A 184 -10.64 5.83 3.84
C LEU A 184 -11.45 7.06 3.45
N ALA A 185 -11.61 8.01 4.38
CA ALA A 185 -12.30 9.27 4.09
C ALA A 185 -11.58 10.05 2.97
N GLN A 186 -10.25 10.10 3.03
CA GLN A 186 -9.41 10.74 2.02
C GLN A 186 -9.54 10.04 0.65
N SER A 187 -9.52 8.70 0.63
CA SER A 187 -9.68 7.91 -0.61
C SER A 187 -11.03 8.16 -1.28
N LYS A 188 -12.12 8.28 -0.50
CA LYS A 188 -13.46 8.58 -1.03
C LYS A 188 -13.52 9.93 -1.74
N GLU A 189 -12.88 10.95 -1.16
CA GLU A 189 -12.80 12.28 -1.77
C GLU A 189 -12.06 12.22 -3.12
N TYR A 190 -10.92 11.52 -3.18
CA TYR A 190 -10.17 11.38 -4.42
C TYR A 190 -10.91 10.60 -5.52
N VAL A 191 -11.62 9.52 -5.18
CA VAL A 191 -12.46 8.78 -6.15
C VAL A 191 -13.54 9.69 -6.72
N THR A 192 -14.18 10.49 -5.87
CA THR A 192 -15.21 11.46 -6.30
C THR A 192 -14.63 12.49 -7.28
N VAL A 193 -13.41 12.98 -7.05
CA VAL A 193 -12.72 13.89 -7.97
C VAL A 193 -12.38 13.19 -9.29
N LEU A 194 -11.89 11.94 -9.23
CA LEU A 194 -11.55 11.16 -10.42
C LEU A 194 -12.78 10.90 -11.30
N GLU A 195 -13.91 10.51 -10.71
CA GLU A 195 -15.18 10.33 -11.42
C GLU A 195 -15.63 11.61 -12.13
N ARG A 196 -15.52 12.76 -11.46
CA ARG A 196 -15.84 14.07 -12.05
C ARG A 196 -14.92 14.41 -13.22
N ILE A 197 -13.61 14.20 -13.09
CA ILE A 197 -12.65 14.45 -14.18
C ILE A 197 -12.94 13.55 -15.37
N ASN A 198 -13.27 12.27 -15.13
CA ASN A 198 -13.64 11.34 -16.18
C ASN A 198 -14.92 11.78 -16.90
N ALA A 199 -15.96 12.19 -16.16
CA ALA A 199 -17.20 12.73 -16.73
C ALA A 199 -16.94 13.98 -17.60
N VAL A 200 -16.06 14.88 -17.14
CA VAL A 200 -15.64 16.06 -17.90
C VAL A 200 -14.88 15.67 -19.17
N GLY A 201 -13.95 14.70 -19.08
CA GLY A 201 -13.21 14.20 -20.24
C GLY A 201 -14.14 13.63 -21.31
N MET A 202 -15.12 12.81 -20.91
CA MET A 202 -16.15 12.28 -21.81
C MET A 202 -16.99 13.40 -22.44
N ALA A 203 -17.39 14.42 -21.66
CA ALA A 203 -18.14 15.56 -22.19
C ALA A 203 -17.35 16.37 -23.23
N VAL A 204 -16.05 16.60 -23.01
CA VAL A 204 -15.18 17.28 -23.97
C VAL A 204 -15.03 16.46 -25.27
N GLN A 205 -14.89 15.14 -25.17
CA GLN A 205 -14.84 14.27 -26.35
C GLN A 205 -16.14 14.31 -27.16
N VAL A 206 -17.30 14.26 -26.49
CA VAL A 206 -18.61 14.39 -27.15
C VAL A 206 -18.75 15.75 -27.83
N ILE A 207 -18.31 16.85 -27.20
CA ILE A 207 -18.32 18.17 -27.85
C ILE A 207 -17.42 18.20 -29.10
N ALA A 208 -16.29 17.49 -29.06
CA ALA A 208 -15.37 17.44 -30.19
C ALA A 208 -15.95 16.68 -31.39
N THR A 209 -16.85 15.71 -31.18
CA THR A 209 -17.50 14.95 -32.25
C THR A 209 -18.72 15.65 -32.87
N ILE A 210 -19.21 16.76 -32.28
CA ILE A 210 -20.30 17.55 -32.87
C ILE A 210 -19.83 18.19 -34.20
N PRO A 211 -20.51 17.91 -35.33
CA PRO A 211 -20.17 18.46 -36.64
C PRO A 211 -20.19 20.00 -36.66
N GLU A 212 -19.30 20.61 -37.44
CA GLU A 212 -19.25 22.08 -37.58
C GLU A 212 -20.50 22.67 -38.24
N ALA A 213 -21.26 21.86 -38.98
CA ALA A 213 -22.57 22.24 -39.51
C ALA A 213 -23.60 22.57 -38.40
N SER A 214 -23.33 22.14 -37.16
CA SER A 214 -24.15 22.36 -35.97
C SER A 214 -23.48 23.33 -34.98
N ALA A 215 -22.87 24.41 -35.50
CA ALA A 215 -22.07 25.36 -34.72
C ALA A 215 -22.81 25.96 -33.51
N GLU A 216 -24.12 26.21 -33.64
CA GLU A 216 -24.95 26.73 -32.55
C GLU A 216 -25.10 25.71 -31.40
N LEU A 217 -25.43 24.45 -31.74
CA LEU A 217 -25.54 23.37 -30.77
C LEU A 217 -24.21 23.13 -30.06
N LYS A 218 -23.09 23.11 -30.81
CA LYS A 218 -21.74 22.99 -30.26
C LYS A 218 -21.39 24.11 -29.28
N SER A 219 -21.77 25.35 -29.62
CA SER A 219 -21.52 26.51 -28.76
C SER A 219 -22.37 26.50 -27.50
N GLN A 220 -23.64 26.12 -27.61
CA GLN A 220 -24.54 25.95 -26.46
C GLN A 220 -24.04 24.84 -25.51
N THR A 221 -23.65 23.68 -26.04
CA THR A 221 -23.11 22.59 -25.21
C THR A 221 -21.78 22.97 -24.53
N LYS A 222 -20.90 23.70 -25.21
CA LYS A 222 -19.67 24.27 -24.60
C LYS A 222 -19.99 25.22 -23.44
N ALA A 223 -20.95 26.12 -23.63
CA ALA A 223 -21.36 27.07 -22.61
C ALA A 223 -21.97 26.36 -21.39
N GLU A 224 -22.82 25.36 -21.62
CA GLU A 224 -23.44 24.59 -20.55
C GLU A 224 -22.43 23.75 -19.77
N LEU A 225 -21.51 23.07 -20.46
CA LEU A 225 -20.40 22.36 -19.81
C LEU A 225 -19.54 23.30 -18.96
N SER A 226 -19.24 24.49 -19.48
CA SER A 226 -18.46 25.50 -18.76
C SER A 226 -19.18 25.98 -17.48
N LYS A 227 -20.50 26.16 -17.53
CA LYS A 227 -21.33 26.49 -16.35
C LYS A 227 -21.31 25.36 -15.31
N GLN A 228 -21.47 24.11 -15.74
CA GLN A 228 -21.46 22.97 -14.83
C GLN A 228 -20.08 22.77 -14.18
N LEU A 229 -18.99 22.96 -14.94
CA LEU A 229 -17.63 22.97 -14.41
C LEU A 229 -17.45 24.03 -13.34
N LEU A 230 -17.82 25.28 -13.63
CA LEU A 230 -17.74 26.37 -12.66
C LEU A 230 -18.55 26.08 -11.39
N LYS A 231 -19.74 25.47 -11.53
CA LYS A 231 -20.58 25.08 -10.40
C LYS A 231 -19.93 23.98 -9.54
N LEU A 232 -19.28 22.98 -10.15
CA LEU A 232 -18.54 21.93 -9.44
C LEU A 232 -17.37 22.50 -8.63
N TYR A 233 -16.60 23.44 -9.21
CA TYR A 233 -15.48 24.07 -8.51
C TYR A 233 -15.91 25.10 -7.46
N ALA A 234 -17.01 25.83 -7.69
CA ALA A 234 -17.56 26.77 -6.70
C ALA A 234 -18.02 26.08 -5.41
N HIS A 235 -18.51 24.84 -5.48
CA HIS A 235 -18.85 24.04 -4.30
C HIS A 235 -17.63 23.44 -3.57
N SER A 236 -16.48 23.36 -4.25
CA SER A 236 -15.24 22.82 -3.69
C SER A 236 -14.38 23.90 -3.01
N ALA A 237 -14.66 25.18 -3.29
CA ALA A 237 -13.91 26.34 -2.80
C ALA A 237 -14.45 26.94 -1.48
N THR A 238 -15.41 26.28 -0.82
CA THR A 238 -15.89 26.64 0.53
C THR A 238 -15.37 25.68 1.60
N PRO A 239 -14.06 25.66 1.94
CA PRO A 239 -13.61 25.06 3.19
C PRO A 239 -13.78 26.08 4.32
N GLY A 240 -14.80 25.90 5.16
CA GLY A 240 -14.82 26.53 6.50
C GLY A 240 -15.95 27.53 6.80
N SER A 241 -17.20 27.17 6.51
CA SER A 241 -18.38 27.87 7.05
C SER A 241 -19.40 26.88 7.59
N ASP A 242 -18.98 25.99 8.48
CA ASP A 242 -19.87 25.35 9.45
C ASP A 242 -19.02 24.95 10.67
N LYS A 243 -18.88 25.91 11.58
CA LYS A 243 -18.70 25.66 13.01
C LYS A 243 -19.99 26.05 13.69
#